data_AF-A0AAQ4CUI0-F1
#
_entry.id   AF-A0AAQ4CUI0-F1
#
_cell.length_a   1.000
_cell.length_b   1.000
_cell.length_c   1.000
_cell.angle_alpha   90.00
_cell.angle_beta   90.00
_cell.angle_gamma   90.00
#
_symmetry.space_group_name_H-M   'P 1'
#
loop_
_entity.id
_entity.type
_entity.pdbx_description
1 polymer ?
#
loop_
_entity_poly.entity_id
_entity_poly.type
_entity_poly.pdbx_seq_one_letter_code
_entity_poly.pdbx_strand_id
1 'polypeptide(L)' 'MRSILKVLIGLVMLLGAIGLDYFGASLQSLSLLVISMIIAIAGALVGIRGLIEFLGERFSR' A
#
# COMPACT_ATOMS: atom_id res chain seq x y z
N MET A 1 4.09 -15.35 -10.15
CA MET A 1 3.12 -14.46 -10.88
C MET A 1 2.05 -13.86 -9.96
N ARG A 2 1.54 -14.60 -8.96
CA ARG A 2 0.62 -14.04 -7.93
C ARG A 2 1.30 -13.05 -6.96
N SER A 3 2.57 -13.29 -6.66
CA SER A 3 3.41 -12.49 -5.76
C SER A 3 3.69 -11.07 -6.30
N ILE A 4 4.03 -10.93 -7.59
CA ILE A 4 4.23 -9.59 -8.20
C ILE A 4 2.93 -8.77 -8.23
N LEU A 5 1.77 -9.42 -8.39
CA LEU A 5 0.46 -8.78 -8.31
C LEU A 5 0.20 -8.21 -6.91
N LYS A 6 0.56 -8.93 -5.84
CA LYS A 6 0.45 -8.43 -4.46
C LYS A 6 1.34 -7.20 -4.23
N VAL A 7 2.56 -7.21 -4.78
CA VAL A 7 3.46 -6.04 -4.72
C VAL A 7 2.83 -4.83 -5.43
N LEU A 8 2.30 -5.02 -6.64
CA LEU A 8 1.61 -3.97 -7.40
C LEU A 8 0.39 -3.41 -6.65
N ILE A 9 -0.44 -4.29 -6.08
CA ILE A 9 -1.60 -3.87 -5.29
C ILE A 9 -1.17 -3.05 -4.08
N GLY A 10 -0.17 -3.51 -3.32
CA GLY A 10 0.38 -2.74 -2.19
C GLY A 10 0.89 -1.36 -2.61
N LEU A 11 1.58 -1.29 -3.76
CA LEU A 11 2.08 -0.02 -4.30
C LEU A 11 0.94 0.94 -4.69
N VAL A 12 -0.09 0.43 -5.37
CA VAL A 12 -1.27 1.23 -5.76
C VAL A 12 -2.02 1.73 -4.53
N MET A 13 -2.17 0.90 -3.50
CA MET A 13 -2.80 1.32 -2.24
C MET A 13 -2.00 2.43 -1.55
N LEU A 14 -0.67 2.34 -1.53
CA LEU A 14 0.19 3.39 -0.96
C LEU A 14 0.08 4.71 -1.75
N LEU A 15 0.10 4.65 -3.09
CA LEU A 15 -0.10 5.82 -3.94
C LEU A 15 -1.48 6.45 -3.73
N GLY A 16 -2.52 5.62 -3.62
CA GLY A 16 -3.87 6.06 -3.30
C GLY A 16 -3.95 6.75 -1.94
N ALA A 17 -3.31 6.17 -0.91
CA ALA A 17 -3.26 6.76 0.42
C ALA A 17 -2.56 8.13 0.43
N ILE A 18 -1.44 8.28 -0.29
CA ILE A 18 -0.73 9.56 -0.42
C ILE A 18 -1.63 10.63 -1.07
N GLY A 19 -2.36 10.26 -2.14
CA GLY A 19 -3.30 11.18 -2.78
C GLY A 19 -4.43 11.60 -1.84
N LEU A 20 -4.95 10.64 -1.06
CA LEU A 20 -5.98 10.88 -0.06
C LEU A 20 -5.48 11.75 1.10
N ASP A 21 -4.23 11.60 1.52
CA ASP A 21 -3.57 12.46 2.51
C ASP A 21 -3.49 13.90 2.03
N TYR A 22 -3.05 14.10 0.79
CA TYR A 22 -2.95 15.45 0.21
C TYR A 22 -4.32 16.11 0.12
N PHE A 23 -5.34 15.36 -0.31
CA PHE A 23 -6.71 15.84 -0.39
C PHE A 23 -7.31 16.11 1.00
N GLY A 24 -7.08 15.22 1.97
CA GLY A 24 -7.53 15.37 3.35
C GLY A 24 -6.90 16.58 4.04
N ALA A 25 -5.60 16.80 3.83
CA ALA A 25 -4.88 17.97 4.34
C ALA A 25 -5.41 19.27 3.71
N SER A 26 -5.65 19.28 2.40
CA SER A 26 -6.24 20.44 1.71
C SER A 26 -7.64 20.80 2.23
N LEU A 27 -8.42 19.82 2.67
CA LEU A 27 -9.76 20.01 3.23
C LEU A 27 -9.78 20.17 4.75
N GLN A 28 -8.62 20.09 5.42
CA GLN A 28 -8.49 20.03 6.88
C GLN A 28 -9.39 18.96 7.52
N SER A 29 -9.61 17.86 6.79
CA SER A 29 -10.54 16.81 7.17
C SER A 29 -9.81 15.68 7.88
N LEU A 30 -9.97 15.62 9.20
CA LEU A 30 -9.39 14.56 10.02
C LEU A 30 -9.89 13.17 9.62
N SER A 31 -11.16 13.03 9.19
CA SER A 31 -11.70 11.74 8.76
C SER A 31 -10.99 11.21 7.51
N LEU A 32 -10.68 12.06 6.54
CA LEU A 32 -9.94 11.67 5.34
C LEU A 32 -8.50 11.25 5.68
N LEU A 33 -7.85 11.96 6.59
CA LEU A 33 -6.50 11.61 7.09
C LEU A 33 -6.48 10.29 7.89
N VAL A 34 -7.56 9.97 8.60
CA VAL A 34 -7.66 8.67 9.27
C VAL A 34 -7.87 7.54 8.25
N ILE A 35 -8.70 7.77 7.22
CA ILE A 35 -8.92 6.79 6.15
C ILE A 35 -7.64 6.55 5.35
N SER A 36 -6.92 7.60 4.98
CA SER A 36 -5.63 7.50 4.28
C SER A 36 -4.63 6.68 5.10
N MET A 37 -4.54 6.91 6.41
CA MET A 37 -3.67 6.15 7.31
C MET A 37 -4.02 4.66 7.32
N ILE A 38 -5.31 4.31 7.40
CA ILE A 38 -5.75 2.90 7.37
C ILE A 38 -5.34 2.25 6.04
N ILE A 39 -5.56 2.94 4.92
CA ILE A 39 -5.19 2.44 3.58
C ILE A 39 -3.68 2.31 3.46
N ALA A 40 -2.90 3.25 3.99
CA ALA A 40 -1.45 3.21 3.98
C ALA A 40 -0.91 1.99 4.75
N ILE A 41 -1.43 1.72 5.94
CA ILE A 41 -1.05 0.56 6.76
C ILE A 41 -1.40 -0.74 6.01
N ALA A 42 -2.61 -0.84 5.46
CA ALA A 42 -3.03 -2.01 4.69
C ALA A 42 -2.15 -2.22 3.46
N GLY A 43 -1.87 -1.16 2.70
CA GLY A 43 -1.00 -1.18 1.52
C GLY A 43 0.43 -1.60 1.85
N ALA A 44 0.99 -1.09 2.95
CA ALA A 44 2.31 -1.47 3.43
C ALA A 44 2.37 -2.97 3.79
N LEU A 45 1.40 -3.48 4.54
CA LEU A 45 1.34 -4.90 4.91
C LEU A 45 1.21 -5.82 3.68
N VAL A 46 0.33 -5.47 2.73
CA VAL A 46 0.16 -6.21 1.48
C VAL A 46 1.42 -6.16 0.63
N GLY A 47 2.05 -4.99 0.51
CA GLY A 47 3.28 -4.79 -0.25
C GLY A 47 4.46 -5.58 0.33
N ILE A 48 4.68 -5.51 1.64
CA ILE A 48 5.74 -6.26 2.34
C ILE A 48 5.53 -7.77 2.16
N ARG A 49 4.31 -8.27 2.37
CA ARG A 49 4.01 -9.69 2.17
C ARG A 49 4.24 -10.12 0.73
N GLY A 50 3.80 -9.30 -0.24
CA GLY A 50 4.05 -9.55 -1.66
C GLY A 50 5.53 -9.59 -2.00
N LEU A 51 6.32 -8.68 -1.41
CA LEU A 51 7.77 -8.62 -1.56
C LEU A 51 8.45 -9.87 -1.01
N ILE A 52 8.11 -10.28 0.22
CA ILE A 52 8.67 -11.50 0.84
C ILE A 52 8.37 -12.73 -0.02
N GLU A 53 7.13 -12.88 -0.47
CA GLU A 53 6.74 -13.99 -1.36
C GLU A 53 7.49 -13.94 -2.71
N PHE A 54 7.64 -12.75 -3.29
CA PHE A 54 8.35 -12.57 -4.56
C PHE A 54 9.84 -12.90 -4.44
N LEU A 55 10.51 -12.41 -3.40
CA LEU A 55 11.91 -12.72 -3.14
C LEU A 55 12.08 -14.21 -2.82
N GLY A 56 11.18 -14.81 -2.03
CA GLY A 56 11.18 -16.24 -1.76
C GLY A 56 11.06 -17.10 -3.02
N GLU A 57 10.14 -16.76 -3.93
CA GLU A 57 10.00 -17.44 -5.23
C GLU A 57 11.26 -17.28 -6.12
N ARG A 58 11.98 -16.16 -6.00
CA ARG A 58 13.12 -15.82 -6.86
C ARG A 58 14.44 -16.41 -6.37
N PHE A 59 14.65 -16.49 -5.05
CA PHE A 59 15.89 -16.98 -4.43
C PHE A 59 15.85 -18.45 -3.99
N SER A 60 14.67 -19.08 -3.95
CA SER A 60 14.54 -20.52 -3.68
C SER A 60 14.71 -21.40 -4.92
N ARG A 61 14.95 -20.80 -6.10
CA ARG A 61 15.41 -21.47 -7.33
C ARG A 61 16.88 -21.16 -7.54
#